data_AF-A0A4Y5SLZ5-F1
#
_entry.id   AF-A0A4Y5SLZ5-F1
#
_cell.length_a   1.000
_cell.length_b   1.000
_cell.length_c   1.000
_cell.angle_alpha   90.00
_cell.angle_beta   90.00
_cell.angle_gamma   90.00
#
_symmetry.space_group_name_H-M   'P 1'
#
loop_
_entity.id
_entity.type
_entity.pdbx_description
1 polymer ?
#
loop_
_entity_poly.entity_id
_entity_poly.type
_entity_poly.pdbx_seq_one_letter_code
_entity_poly.pdbx_strand_id
1 'polypeptide(L)'
;MERLKALIGRKEDRVDFVSYLITILLTNKELYSDEVLFRDAVEEIYRTLRSEVLDNGRKDLIDAYEKAVLLRAVVSGSIEAPDKLLLEIKKGLGRWG
;
A
#
# COMPACT_ATOMS: atom_id res chain seq x y z
N MET A 1 -5.77 15.20 4.15
CA MET A 1 -6.84 14.68 3.26
C MET A 1 -7.26 15.61 2.12
N GLU A 2 -7.67 16.86 2.35
CA GLU A 2 -8.14 17.75 1.25
C GLU A 2 -7.04 18.11 0.22
N ARG A 3 -5.78 18.25 0.64
CA ARG A 3 -4.67 18.54 -0.28
C ARG A 3 -4.31 17.39 -1.22
N LEU A 4 -4.44 16.14 -0.75
CA LEU A 4 -4.32 14.96 -1.61
C LEU A 4 -5.47 14.93 -2.61
N LYS A 5 -6.71 15.21 -2.16
CA LYS A 5 -7.90 15.27 -3.02
C LYS A 5 -7.82 16.32 -4.13
N ALA A 6 -7.13 17.43 -3.89
CA ALA A 6 -6.88 18.44 -4.92
C ALA A 6 -5.90 17.97 -6.02
N LEU A 7 -4.95 17.10 -5.69
CA LEU A 7 -4.08 16.41 -6.67
C LEU A 7 -4.82 15.28 -7.40
N ILE A 8 -5.84 14.69 -6.78
CA ILE A 8 -6.64 13.54 -7.28
C ILE A 8 -7.56 13.91 -8.46
N GLY A 9 -7.88 15.19 -8.69
CA GLY A 9 -9.00 15.61 -9.54
C GLY A 9 -8.98 15.30 -11.04
N ARG A 10 -8.04 14.51 -11.59
CA ARG A 10 -7.91 14.36 -13.06
C ARG A 10 -7.34 13.05 -13.64
N LYS A 11 -7.37 11.91 -12.93
CA LYS A 11 -6.98 10.63 -13.57
C LYS A 11 -8.05 9.55 -13.37
N GLU A 12 -8.60 9.08 -14.49
CA GLU A 12 -9.61 8.02 -14.55
C GLU A 12 -9.03 6.63 -14.22
N ASP A 13 -7.70 6.44 -14.32
CA ASP A 13 -7.03 5.18 -13.96
C ASP A 13 -6.37 5.26 -12.57
N ARG A 14 -6.77 4.37 -11.67
CA ARG A 14 -6.30 4.31 -10.28
C ARG A 14 -4.83 3.91 -10.16
N VAL A 15 -4.30 3.15 -11.11
CA VAL A 15 -2.91 2.71 -11.14
C VAL A 15 -2.01 3.81 -11.63
N ASP A 16 -2.45 4.60 -12.60
CA ASP A 16 -1.76 5.83 -12.98
C ASP A 16 -1.66 6.82 -11.80
N PHE A 17 -2.70 6.85 -10.95
CA PHE A 17 -2.66 7.63 -9.72
C PHE A 17 -1.63 7.09 -8.72
N VAL A 18 -1.60 5.77 -8.47
CA VAL A 18 -0.58 5.14 -7.60
C VAL A 18 0.84 5.42 -8.12
N SER A 19 1.06 5.28 -9.42
CA SER A 19 2.35 5.56 -10.05
C SER A 19 2.78 7.02 -9.84
N TYR A 20 1.84 7.96 -9.98
CA TYR A 20 2.08 9.38 -9.70
C TYR A 20 2.39 9.64 -8.22
N LEU A 21 1.63 9.03 -7.30
CA LEU A 21 1.84 9.17 -5.87
C LEU A 21 3.23 8.66 -5.45
N ILE A 22 3.65 7.51 -5.96
CA ILE A 22 5.00 6.97 -5.75
C ILE A 22 6.05 7.96 -6.27
N THR A 23 5.84 8.51 -7.46
CA THR A 23 6.77 9.51 -8.04
C THR A 23 6.91 10.73 -7.13
N ILE A 24 5.82 11.24 -6.56
CA ILE A 24 5.87 12.34 -5.60
C ILE A 24 6.69 11.95 -4.36
N LEU A 25 6.42 10.78 -3.76
CA LEU A 25 7.13 10.33 -2.56
C LEU A 25 8.63 10.17 -2.77
N LEU A 26 9.04 9.73 -3.97
CA LEU A 26 10.45 9.56 -4.33
C LEU A 26 11.15 10.90 -4.61
N THR A 27 10.43 11.90 -5.12
CA THR A 27 11.03 13.17 -5.56
C THR A 27 10.91 14.29 -4.53
N ASN A 28 9.95 14.21 -3.62
CA ASN A 28 9.70 15.21 -2.60
C ASN A 28 10.08 14.69 -1.20
N LYS A 29 11.30 15.05 -0.76
CA LYS A 29 11.81 14.66 0.56
C LYS A 29 11.01 15.22 1.73
N GLU A 30 10.32 16.35 1.55
CA GLU A 30 9.50 16.94 2.62
C GLU A 30 8.26 16.09 2.89
N LEU A 31 7.59 15.63 1.83
CA LEU A 31 6.45 14.70 1.95
C LEU A 31 6.86 13.34 2.49
N TYR A 32 8.04 12.86 2.13
CA TYR A 32 8.58 11.63 2.69
C TYR A 32 8.89 11.75 4.20
N SER A 33 9.30 12.95 4.64
CA SER A 33 9.70 13.19 6.03
C SER A 33 8.52 13.50 6.97
N ASP A 34 7.34 13.80 6.43
CA ASP A 34 6.10 13.93 7.21
C ASP A 34 5.49 12.54 7.44
N GLU A 35 5.64 12.02 8.66
CA GLU A 35 5.21 10.67 9.03
C GLU A 35 3.72 10.42 8.80
N VAL A 36 2.87 11.42 9.04
CA VAL A 36 1.41 11.28 8.89
C VAL A 36 1.04 11.21 7.41
N LEU A 37 1.56 12.13 6.60
CA LEU A 37 1.31 12.14 5.16
C LEU A 37 1.90 10.92 4.47
N PHE A 38 3.07 10.47 4.89
CA PHE A 38 3.71 9.27 4.36
C PHE A 38 2.88 8.02 4.67
N ARG A 39 2.39 7.87 5.91
CA ARG A 39 1.48 6.78 6.30
C ARG A 39 0.20 6.76 5.48
N ASP A 40 -0.45 7.92 5.33
CA ASP A 40 -1.67 8.05 4.53
C ASP A 40 -1.43 7.66 3.06
N ALA A 41 -0.32 8.10 2.47
CA ALA A 41 0.03 7.77 1.10
C ALA A 41 0.32 6.27 0.92
N VAL A 42 1.03 5.64 1.87
CA VAL A 42 1.31 4.19 1.85
C VAL A 42 0.03 3.37 1.97
N GLU A 43 -0.90 3.77 2.84
CA GLU A 43 -2.20 3.11 2.96
C GLU A 43 -3.00 3.22 1.66
N GLU A 44 -2.97 4.37 0.98
CA GLU A 44 -3.67 4.57 -0.30
C GLU A 44 -3.07 3.71 -1.43
N ILE A 45 -1.73 3.62 -1.51
CA ILE A 45 -1.01 2.73 -2.44
C ILE A 45 -1.44 1.29 -2.21
N TYR A 46 -1.41 0.83 -0.95
CA TYR A 46 -1.80 -0.53 -0.57
C TYR A 46 -3.26 -0.82 -0.95
N ARG A 47 -4.20 0.05 -0.59
CA ARG A 47 -5.63 -0.17 -0.86
C ARG A 47 -5.94 -0.24 -2.34
N THR A 48 -5.32 0.64 -3.12
CA THR A 48 -5.54 0.68 -4.57
C THR A 48 -4.99 -0.58 -5.22
N LEU A 49 -3.74 -0.95 -4.95
CA LEU A 49 -3.14 -2.17 -5.51
C LEU A 49 -3.87 -3.44 -5.06
N ARG A 50 -4.31 -3.51 -3.79
CA ARG A 50 -5.13 -4.61 -3.29
C ARG A 50 -6.41 -4.77 -4.13
N SER A 51 -7.12 -3.67 -4.39
CA SER A 51 -8.37 -3.72 -5.14
C SER A 51 -8.15 -4.10 -6.60
N GLU A 52 -7.13 -3.54 -7.25
CA GLU A 52 -6.80 -3.89 -8.64
C GLU A 52 -6.41 -5.38 -8.80
N VAL A 53 -5.66 -5.92 -7.85
CA VAL A 53 -5.22 -7.32 -7.89
C VAL A 53 -6.34 -8.29 -7.51
N LEU A 54 -7.00 -8.05 -6.37
CA LEU A 54 -7.96 -9.01 -5.81
C LEU A 54 -9.37 -8.86 -6.39
N ASP A 55 -9.83 -7.64 -6.61
CA ASP A 55 -11.20 -7.35 -7.04
C ASP A 55 -11.28 -7.28 -8.57
N ASN A 56 -10.33 -6.60 -9.22
CA ASN A 56 -10.31 -6.42 -10.68
C ASN A 56 -9.49 -7.50 -11.43
N GLY A 57 -8.80 -8.39 -10.70
CA GLY A 57 -8.06 -9.51 -11.28
C GLY A 57 -6.82 -9.14 -12.09
N ARG A 58 -6.24 -7.94 -11.88
CA ARG A 58 -5.01 -7.46 -12.55
C ARG A 58 -3.77 -8.18 -12.02
N LYS A 59 -3.58 -9.44 -12.42
CA LYS A 59 -2.48 -10.30 -11.95
C LYS A 59 -1.09 -9.77 -12.32
N ASP A 60 -0.99 -8.96 -13.36
CA ASP A 60 0.23 -8.25 -13.75
C ASP A 60 0.75 -7.28 -12.67
N LEU A 61 -0.10 -6.88 -11.72
CA LEU A 61 0.26 -5.99 -10.62
C LEU A 61 0.60 -6.71 -9.30
N ILE A 62 0.63 -8.05 -9.29
CA ILE A 62 0.83 -8.82 -8.06
C ILE A 62 2.15 -8.46 -7.36
N ASP A 63 3.23 -8.32 -8.12
CA ASP A 63 4.55 -7.98 -7.56
C ASP A 63 4.53 -6.60 -6.90
N ALA A 64 3.89 -5.62 -7.54
CA ALA A 64 3.75 -4.28 -6.98
C ALA A 64 2.91 -4.29 -5.70
N TYR A 65 1.83 -5.05 -5.69
CA TYR A 65 0.99 -5.24 -4.50
C TYR A 65 1.77 -5.86 -3.34
N GLU A 66 2.54 -6.92 -3.57
CA GLU A 66 3.36 -7.56 -2.53
C GLU A 66 4.39 -6.59 -1.93
N LYS A 67 5.04 -5.75 -2.77
CA LYS A 67 5.93 -4.69 -2.28
C LYS A 67 5.18 -3.64 -1.45
N ALA A 68 3.96 -3.29 -1.83
CA ALA A 68 3.13 -2.37 -1.06
C ALA A 68 2.71 -2.96 0.30
N VAL A 69 2.44 -4.26 0.39
CA VAL A 69 2.19 -4.96 1.67
C VAL A 69 3.40 -4.83 2.60
N LEU A 70 4.61 -5.08 2.07
CA LEU A 70 5.85 -4.94 2.84
C LEU A 70 6.08 -3.49 3.29
N LEU A 71 5.93 -2.52 2.38
CA LEU A 71 6.08 -1.10 2.70
C LEU A 71 5.11 -0.69 3.81
N ARG A 72 3.85 -1.11 3.72
CA ARG A 72 2.84 -0.84 4.75
C ARG A 72 3.26 -1.41 6.11
N ALA A 73 3.70 -2.67 6.15
CA ALA A 73 4.14 -3.32 7.39
C ALA A 73 5.35 -2.61 8.04
N VAL A 74 6.30 -2.13 7.21
CA VAL A 74 7.44 -1.32 7.67
C VAL A 74 6.95 -0.03 8.31
N VAL A 75 6.05 0.68 7.63
CA VAL A 75 5.59 2.01 8.02
C VAL A 75 4.65 1.99 9.24
N SER A 76 3.85 0.93 9.39
CA SER A 76 3.00 0.72 10.57
C SER A 76 3.75 0.16 11.78
N GLY A 77 5.06 -0.13 11.65
CA GLY A 77 5.84 -0.76 12.71
C GLY A 77 5.40 -2.20 13.01
N SER A 78 4.72 -2.85 12.06
CA SER A 78 4.14 -4.20 12.20
C SER A 78 5.07 -5.31 11.72
N ILE A 79 6.37 -5.05 11.62
CA ILE A 79 7.33 -6.08 11.26
C ILE A 79 7.53 -6.98 12.46
N GLU A 80 6.81 -8.10 12.46
CA GLU A 80 6.94 -9.14 13.47
C GLU A 80 8.11 -10.08 13.15
N ALA A 81 8.57 -10.81 14.16
CA ALA A 81 9.57 -11.84 13.97
C ALA A 81 9.03 -12.94 13.01
N PRO A 82 9.90 -13.57 12.18
CA PRO A 82 9.45 -14.52 11.15
C PRO A 82 8.59 -15.67 11.68
N ASP A 83 8.91 -16.20 12.86
CA ASP A 83 8.15 -17.25 13.54
C ASP A 83 6.71 -16.83 13.88
N LYS A 84 6.53 -15.58 14.31
CA LYS A 84 5.21 -15.02 14.61
C LYS A 84 4.38 -14.82 13.34
N LEU A 85 5.00 -14.32 12.27
CA LEU A 85 4.33 -14.21 10.95
C LEU A 85 3.90 -15.57 10.41
N LEU A 86 4.75 -16.59 10.52
CA LEU A 86 4.41 -17.96 10.12
C LEU A 86 3.21 -18.51 10.91
N LEU A 87 3.12 -18.21 12.21
CA LEU A 87 1.98 -18.56 13.05
C LEU A 87 0.70 -17.86 12.61
N GLU A 88 0.74 -16.56 12.31
CA GLU A 88 -0.44 -15.81 11.83
C GLU A 88 -0.90 -16.32 10.45
N ILE A 89 0.03 -16.62 9.53
CA ILE A 89 -0.29 -17.26 8.25
C ILE A 89 -0.99 -18.61 8.49
N LYS A 90 -0.43 -19.45 9.36
CA LYS A 90 -1.04 -20.74 9.70
C LYS A 90 -2.44 -20.58 10.29
N LYS A 91 -2.67 -19.59 11.16
CA LYS A 91 -4.01 -19.27 11.70
C LYS A 91 -4.97 -18.83 10.60
N GLY A 92 -4.52 -18.01 9.65
CA GLY A 92 -5.37 -17.57 8.53
C GLY A 92 -5.76 -18.69 7.56
N LEU A 93 -4.86 -19.67 7.36
CA LEU A 93 -5.12 -20.86 6.54
C LEU A 93 -6.02 -21.88 7.25
N GLY A 94 -5.93 -21.94 8.59
CA GLY A 94 -6.76 -22.81 9.41
C GLY A 94 -8.04 -22.11 9.84
N ARG A 95 -9.18 -22.44 9.23
CA ARG A 95 -10.46 -22.33 9.95
C ARG A 95 -10.32 -23.16 11.23
N TRP A 96 -10.19 -22.52 12.39
CA TRP A 96 -10.31 -23.21 13.66
C TRP A 96 -11.76 -23.71 13.75
N GLY A 97 -11.93 -25.03 13.67
CA GLY A 97 -13.12 -25.72 14.14
C GLY A 97 -13.17 -25.74 15.65
#